data_AF-A0A7R9PIA2-F1
#
_entry.id   AF-A0A7R9PIA2-F1
#
_cell.length_a   1.000
_cell.length_b   1.000
_cell.length_c   1.000
_cell.angle_alpha   90.00
_cell.angle_beta   90.00
_cell.angle_gamma   90.00
#
_symmetry.space_group_name_H-M   'P 1'
#
loop_
_entity.id
_entity.type
_entity.pdbx_description
1 polymer ?
#
loop_
_entity_poly.entity_id
_entity_poly.type
_entity_poly.pdbx_seq_one_letter_code
_entity_poly.pdbx_strand_id
1 'polypeptide(L)'
;MCSKMVSPYCFQEIYDKLYRSFRGREAPSTPGRSGLSSFNSSSSQSLYDRLPCSQRSIPRRESELDDRGIKSTDSKQDDGGAWVNQFRSITRRFRVDLFSHQNVVTLKVSPMRVKEMMKRVWRKEFLVRILRLDHELPEDFLTCQWQKQPGVSIAFLVYRWALALFFMSALICSVVDAGRNVTSKDSQGVRYLKWLIYLTNWGYTVCTLQAFLAACLLTRRLVQERTAVASSDAAPSSPTMSRSYRVYWALHTIAIIVAFGVSIIYWVTIYNPEVNKVDAVNLLVHAFNSLLMLLDLALVSFPFHLLHIFLPVLFTMIYIIFTVIYYLAGGTNKDGKIALYPILDWENPKRSSIVCVLALLFLLFLHLITWLLSLLRFWAHQHLGKNKSELKVVSAASGIV
;
A
#
# COMPACT_ATOMS: atom_id res chain seq x y z
N MET A 1 -38.86 4.19 -24.58
CA MET A 1 -38.01 2.99 -24.79
C MET A 1 -36.67 3.44 -25.35
N CYS A 2 -35.59 2.72 -25.04
CA CYS A 2 -34.17 3.00 -25.33
C CYS A 2 -33.43 3.97 -24.39
N SER A 3 -33.01 3.39 -23.25
CA SER A 3 -31.84 3.79 -22.49
C SER A 3 -30.58 3.58 -23.34
N LYS A 4 -29.83 4.66 -23.62
CA LYS A 4 -28.47 4.55 -24.19
C LYS A 4 -27.51 4.20 -23.05
N MET A 5 -27.12 2.93 -23.01
CA MET A 5 -26.00 2.43 -22.21
C MET A 5 -24.74 3.25 -22.51
N VAL A 6 -24.22 3.92 -21.49
CA VAL A 6 -22.87 4.49 -21.51
C VAL A 6 -21.89 3.31 -21.46
N SER A 7 -21.08 3.18 -22.51
CA SER A 7 -20.10 2.12 -22.72
C SER A 7 -19.07 2.04 -21.56
N PRO A 8 -18.73 0.83 -21.04
CA PRO A 8 -17.77 0.65 -19.94
C PRO A 8 -16.35 1.15 -20.24
N TYR A 9 -16.04 1.44 -21.51
CA TYR A 9 -14.71 1.85 -21.95
C TYR A 9 -14.36 3.32 -21.64
N CYS A 10 -15.36 4.18 -21.36
CA CYS A 10 -15.14 5.61 -21.10
C CYS A 10 -14.67 5.91 -19.65
N PHE A 11 -14.97 5.02 -18.70
CA PHE A 11 -14.54 5.19 -17.30
C PHE A 11 -13.10 4.74 -17.05
N GLN A 12 -12.58 3.84 -17.89
CA GLN A 12 -11.22 3.29 -17.80
C GLN A 12 -10.16 4.35 -18.16
N GLU A 13 -10.43 5.20 -19.14
CA GLU A 13 -9.49 6.23 -19.62
C GLU A 13 -9.27 7.36 -18.60
N ILE A 14 -10.32 7.73 -17.87
CA ILE A 14 -10.26 8.76 -16.81
C ILE A 14 -9.51 8.22 -15.58
N TYR A 15 -9.70 6.94 -15.27
CA TYR A 15 -8.98 6.26 -14.19
C TYR A 15 -7.48 6.15 -14.48
N ASP A 16 -7.10 5.79 -15.72
CA ASP A 16 -5.71 5.71 -16.16
C ASP A 16 -5.01 7.07 -16.13
N LYS A 17 -5.68 8.14 -16.57
CA LYS A 17 -5.14 9.51 -16.52
C LYS A 17 -4.93 9.97 -15.07
N LEU A 18 -5.84 9.63 -14.15
CA LEU A 18 -5.71 9.97 -12.73
C LEU A 18 -4.63 9.15 -12.03
N TYR A 19 -4.57 7.84 -12.24
CA TYR A 19 -3.56 6.97 -11.60
C TYR A 19 -2.13 7.29 -12.10
N ARG A 20 -1.97 7.60 -13.40
CA ARG A 20 -0.69 8.06 -13.97
C ARG A 20 -0.31 9.46 -13.48
N SER A 21 -1.29 10.35 -13.32
CA SER A 21 -1.11 11.67 -12.69
C SER A 21 -0.68 11.56 -11.22
N PHE A 22 -1.20 10.58 -10.47
CA PHE A 22 -0.76 10.30 -9.09
C PHE A 22 0.66 9.73 -8.97
N ARG A 23 1.20 9.11 -10.04
CA ARG A 23 2.54 8.48 -10.05
C ARG A 23 3.61 9.29 -10.80
N GLY A 24 3.26 10.45 -11.36
CA GLY A 24 4.23 11.39 -11.98
C GLY A 24 4.94 10.88 -13.23
N ARG A 25 4.34 9.94 -14.00
CA ARG A 25 4.87 9.54 -15.31
C ARG A 25 3.95 10.06 -16.42
N GLU A 26 4.24 11.23 -16.94
CA GLU A 26 3.79 11.61 -18.28
C GLU A 26 4.80 11.03 -19.28
N ALA A 27 4.33 10.15 -20.17
CA ALA A 27 5.11 9.78 -21.34
C ALA A 27 5.05 10.94 -22.35
N PRO A 28 6.16 11.30 -23.02
CA PRO A 28 6.12 12.34 -24.05
C PRO A 28 5.23 11.88 -25.19
N SER A 29 4.15 12.63 -25.44
CA SER A 29 3.33 12.48 -26.64
C SER A 29 4.13 13.00 -27.83
N THR A 30 4.68 12.10 -28.64
CA THR A 30 5.17 12.45 -29.98
C THR A 30 3.98 12.75 -30.89
N PRO A 31 3.95 13.90 -31.60
CA PRO A 31 2.94 14.15 -32.62
C PRO A 31 3.27 13.31 -33.86
N GLY A 32 2.41 12.34 -34.18
CA GLY A 32 2.48 11.59 -35.42
C GLY A 32 2.15 12.48 -36.63
N ARG A 33 3.15 12.69 -37.49
CA ARG A 33 2.97 13.10 -38.89
C ARG A 33 2.30 11.96 -39.64
N SER A 34 1.06 12.14 -40.10
CA SER A 34 0.44 11.28 -41.10
C SER A 34 0.83 11.75 -42.52
N GLY A 35 1.83 11.08 -43.08
CA GLY A 35 2.09 11.05 -44.52
C GLY A 35 1.23 9.96 -45.18
N LEU A 36 0.76 10.25 -46.39
CA LEU A 36 -0.06 9.42 -47.24
C LEU A 36 0.45 7.98 -47.39
N SER A 37 -0.46 7.00 -47.37
CA SER A 37 -0.46 5.95 -48.39
C SER A 37 -1.85 5.35 -48.55
N SER A 38 -2.24 5.29 -49.81
CA SER A 38 -3.46 4.77 -50.40
C SER A 38 -3.57 3.26 -50.30
N PHE A 39 -4.76 2.74 -49.96
CA PHE A 39 -5.20 1.42 -50.43
C PHE A 39 -6.72 1.40 -50.63
N ASN A 40 -7.12 1.16 -51.88
CA ASN A 40 -8.48 0.90 -52.33
C ASN A 40 -8.94 -0.48 -51.85
N SER A 41 -10.17 -0.59 -51.38
CA SER A 41 -11.07 -1.70 -51.74
C SER A 41 -12.52 -1.30 -51.48
N SER A 42 -13.38 -1.89 -52.29
CA SER A 42 -14.70 -1.45 -52.73
C SER A 42 -15.87 -1.93 -51.87
N SER A 43 -17.03 -1.31 -52.16
CA SER A 43 -18.41 -1.79 -51.98
C SER A 43 -19.03 -1.84 -50.58
N SER A 44 -19.94 -0.89 -50.29
CA SER A 44 -21.40 -1.13 -50.29
C SER A 44 -22.19 0.13 -49.87
N GLN A 45 -23.33 0.33 -50.52
CA GLN A 45 -24.22 1.50 -50.51
C GLN A 45 -25.07 1.66 -49.23
N SER A 46 -25.32 2.91 -48.81
CA SER A 46 -26.66 3.53 -48.60
C SER A 46 -26.46 4.96 -48.05
N LEU A 47 -26.71 6.02 -48.82
CA LEU A 47 -27.99 6.75 -48.98
C LEU A 47 -28.64 7.16 -47.65
N TYR A 48 -28.46 8.43 -47.25
CA TYR A 48 -29.53 9.36 -46.87
C TYR A 48 -28.96 10.80 -46.69
N ASP A 49 -29.40 11.69 -47.58
CA ASP A 49 -29.71 13.15 -47.48
C ASP A 49 -28.72 14.14 -46.80
N ARG A 50 -28.19 15.16 -47.51
CA ARG A 50 -28.81 16.49 -47.87
C ARG A 50 -29.21 17.30 -46.62
N LEU A 51 -28.85 18.56 -46.33
CA LEU A 51 -28.37 19.76 -47.06
C LEU A 51 -27.93 20.83 -45.99
N PRO A 52 -27.46 22.06 -46.37
CA PRO A 52 -26.43 22.84 -45.66
C PRO A 52 -26.86 24.24 -45.16
N CYS A 53 -25.84 25.02 -44.74
CA CYS A 53 -25.73 26.50 -44.69
C CYS A 53 -26.43 27.28 -43.56
N SER A 54 -25.65 28.07 -42.80
CA SER A 54 -25.56 29.53 -43.06
C SER A 54 -24.53 30.24 -42.17
N GLN A 55 -23.75 31.11 -42.80
CA GLN A 55 -22.82 32.08 -42.24
C GLN A 55 -23.51 33.26 -41.54
N ARG A 56 -22.66 34.11 -40.92
CA ARG A 56 -22.78 35.55 -40.54
C ARG A 56 -23.06 35.80 -39.07
N SER A 57 -22.55 36.85 -38.42
CA SER A 57 -21.46 37.81 -38.67
C SER A 57 -21.32 38.65 -37.40
N ILE A 58 -20.12 39.13 -37.12
CA ILE A 58 -19.76 40.10 -36.07
C ILE A 58 -20.46 41.46 -36.32
N PRO A 59 -20.70 42.28 -35.28
CA PRO A 59 -20.05 43.60 -35.27
C PRO A 59 -19.44 44.01 -33.93
N ARG A 60 -18.52 44.97 -34.05
CA ARG A 60 -17.62 45.61 -33.09
C ARG A 60 -18.09 47.07 -32.88
N ARG A 61 -17.90 47.66 -31.70
CA ARG A 61 -17.59 49.10 -31.42
C ARG A 61 -17.40 49.30 -29.90
N GLU A 62 -16.25 49.82 -29.44
CA GLU A 62 -15.93 51.26 -29.17
C GLU A 62 -16.85 51.86 -28.10
N SER A 63 -16.49 52.69 -27.13
CA SER A 63 -15.27 53.30 -26.54
C SER A 63 -15.83 54.26 -25.47
N GLU A 64 -15.13 54.58 -24.37
CA GLU A 64 -15.01 55.97 -23.83
C GLU A 64 -14.38 56.01 -22.42
N LEU A 65 -13.56 57.05 -22.26
CA LEU A 65 -12.89 57.55 -21.06
C LEU A 65 -13.70 58.73 -20.50
N ASP A 66 -13.63 58.96 -19.19
CA ASP A 66 -13.54 60.29 -18.56
C ASP A 66 -13.41 60.15 -17.03
N ASP A 67 -13.19 61.21 -16.25
CA ASP A 67 -11.99 61.99 -15.97
C ASP A 67 -12.31 62.80 -14.67
N ARG A 68 -11.27 63.14 -13.89
CA ARG A 68 -11.16 64.23 -12.88
C ARG A 68 -12.06 64.35 -11.62
N GLY A 69 -11.43 64.81 -10.52
CA GLY A 69 -12.09 65.54 -9.44
C GLY A 69 -11.32 65.68 -8.11
N ILE A 70 -10.47 66.70 -7.99
CA ILE A 70 -9.77 67.15 -6.76
C ILE A 70 -10.66 68.11 -5.96
N LYS A 71 -10.59 68.10 -4.61
CA LYS A 71 -10.67 69.32 -3.77
C LYS A 71 -10.12 69.13 -2.34
N SER A 72 -9.44 70.18 -1.90
CA SER A 72 -8.70 70.47 -0.66
C SER A 72 -9.59 70.93 0.51
N THR A 73 -9.08 70.89 1.76
CA THR A 73 -8.78 72.07 2.62
C THR A 73 -8.27 71.70 4.04
N ASP A 74 -7.11 72.28 4.39
CA ASP A 74 -6.71 72.99 5.63
C ASP A 74 -6.69 72.40 7.06
N SER A 75 -5.44 72.37 7.57
CA SER A 75 -4.91 73.13 8.73
C SER A 75 -4.58 72.44 10.06
N LYS A 76 -3.42 72.90 10.61
CA LYS A 76 -2.88 72.87 11.98
C LYS A 76 -1.95 71.71 12.41
N GLN A 77 -0.65 71.98 12.25
CA GLN A 77 0.35 72.20 13.33
C GLN A 77 0.32 71.26 14.55
N ASP A 78 1.30 70.35 14.64
CA ASP A 78 2.21 70.25 15.80
C ASP A 78 3.40 69.32 15.52
N ASP A 79 4.60 69.85 15.77
CA ASP A 79 5.89 69.17 15.68
C ASP A 79 6.11 68.26 16.89
N GLY A 80 6.20 66.96 16.66
CA GLY A 80 6.48 66.00 17.74
C GLY A 80 6.41 64.54 17.33
N GLY A 81 7.13 64.12 16.27
CA GLY A 81 7.09 62.70 15.87
C GLY A 81 8.02 62.25 14.73
N ALA A 82 8.99 63.08 14.31
CA ALA A 82 9.82 62.81 13.12
C ALA A 82 10.63 61.49 13.20
N TRP A 83 11.03 61.05 14.39
CA TRP A 83 11.81 59.81 14.57
C TRP A 83 10.96 58.53 14.59
N VAL A 84 9.68 58.61 14.95
CA VAL A 84 8.77 57.44 15.00
C VAL A 84 8.28 57.06 13.60
N ASN A 85 8.12 58.04 12.70
CA ASN A 85 7.65 57.80 11.34
C ASN A 85 8.75 57.26 10.40
N GLN A 86 10.01 57.62 10.64
CA GLN A 86 11.15 57.07 9.90
C GLN A 86 11.40 55.59 10.24
N PHE A 87 11.24 55.19 11.50
CA PHE A 87 11.31 53.79 11.92
C PHE A 87 10.12 52.95 11.41
N ARG A 88 8.93 53.57 11.32
CA ARG A 88 7.70 52.93 10.82
C ARG A 88 7.71 52.77 9.29
N SER A 89 8.43 53.61 8.54
CA SER A 89 8.59 53.46 7.09
C SER A 89 9.61 52.37 6.74
N ILE A 90 10.72 52.26 7.49
CA ILE A 90 11.74 51.21 7.32
C ILE A 90 11.18 49.84 7.69
N THR A 91 10.40 49.73 8.78
CA THR A 91 9.73 48.47 9.16
C THR A 91 8.55 48.11 8.27
N ARG A 92 7.86 49.08 7.64
CA ARG A 92 6.87 48.77 6.58
C ARG A 92 7.52 48.34 5.27
N ARG A 93 8.66 48.91 4.88
CA ARG A 93 9.39 48.49 3.67
C ARG A 93 9.97 47.08 3.84
N PHE A 94 10.56 46.77 4.99
CA PHE A 94 11.00 45.40 5.31
C PHE A 94 9.85 44.40 5.48
N ARG A 95 8.70 44.82 6.01
CA ARG A 95 7.53 43.93 6.16
C ARG A 95 6.80 43.67 4.85
N VAL A 96 6.87 44.57 3.87
CA VAL A 96 6.28 44.36 2.53
C VAL A 96 7.19 43.52 1.64
N ASP A 97 8.51 43.66 1.75
CA ASP A 97 9.45 42.86 0.94
C ASP A 97 9.67 41.44 1.48
N LEU A 98 9.46 41.18 2.78
CA LEU A 98 9.51 39.81 3.33
C LEU A 98 8.22 39.00 3.11
N PHE A 99 7.11 39.65 2.73
CA PHE A 99 5.81 38.99 2.53
C PHE A 99 5.38 38.87 1.06
N SER A 100 6.14 39.41 0.10
CA SER A 100 5.79 39.28 -1.32
C SER A 100 6.29 37.97 -1.99
N HIS A 101 7.10 37.16 -1.30
CA HIS A 101 7.67 35.93 -1.88
C HIS A 101 7.35 34.61 -1.19
N GLN A 102 6.41 34.57 -0.24
CA GLN A 102 5.83 33.31 0.22
C GLN A 102 4.42 33.12 -0.30
N ASN A 103 4.34 32.71 -1.58
CA ASN A 103 3.25 31.85 -2.04
C ASN A 103 3.39 30.47 -1.38
N VAL A 104 3.35 30.41 -0.05
CA VAL A 104 2.98 29.17 0.65
C VAL A 104 1.47 29.12 0.52
N VAL A 105 1.01 28.53 -0.59
CA VAL A 105 -0.35 28.02 -0.70
C VAL A 105 -0.46 26.96 0.40
N THR A 106 -0.87 27.39 1.59
CA THR A 106 -1.43 26.48 2.58
C THR A 106 -2.69 25.94 1.94
N LEU A 107 -2.56 24.79 1.28
CA LEU A 107 -3.68 23.97 0.83
C LEU A 107 -4.44 23.57 2.10
N LYS A 108 -5.32 24.45 2.58
CA LYS A 108 -6.45 24.08 3.43
C LYS A 108 -7.20 23.03 2.62
N VAL A 109 -6.91 21.76 2.87
CA VAL A 109 -7.67 20.66 2.29
C VAL A 109 -9.09 20.85 2.80
N SER A 110 -9.98 21.35 1.96
CA SER A 110 -11.34 21.64 2.39
C SER A 110 -11.99 20.33 2.89
N PRO A 111 -12.83 20.36 3.94
CA PRO A 111 -13.50 19.17 4.46
C PRO A 111 -14.28 18.39 3.39
N MET A 112 -14.81 19.10 2.38
CA MET A 112 -15.45 18.50 1.21
C MET A 112 -14.50 17.66 0.35
N ARG A 113 -13.22 18.06 0.23
CA ARG A 113 -12.20 17.34 -0.55
C ARG A 113 -11.76 16.05 0.15
N VAL A 114 -11.68 16.04 1.48
CA VAL A 114 -11.40 14.83 2.28
C VAL A 114 -12.55 13.83 2.18
N LYS A 115 -13.80 14.29 2.36
CA LYS A 115 -14.99 13.44 2.27
C LYS A 115 -15.11 12.75 0.91
N GLU A 116 -14.89 13.49 -0.19
CA GLU A 116 -14.90 12.91 -1.53
C GLU A 116 -13.73 11.96 -1.79
N MET A 117 -12.54 12.25 -1.26
CA MET A 117 -11.39 11.33 -1.34
C MET A 117 -11.66 10.02 -0.59
N MET A 118 -12.16 10.10 0.65
CA MET A 118 -12.54 8.92 1.42
C MET A 118 -13.64 8.14 0.70
N LYS A 119 -14.68 8.81 0.19
CA LYS A 119 -15.74 8.17 -0.61
C LYS A 119 -15.20 7.41 -1.81
N ARG A 120 -14.15 7.92 -2.48
CA ARG A 120 -13.49 7.20 -3.58
C ARG A 120 -12.69 5.99 -3.10
N VAL A 121 -11.96 6.10 -1.98
CA VAL A 121 -11.24 4.97 -1.38
C VAL A 121 -12.21 3.86 -1.01
N TRP A 122 -13.28 4.18 -0.29
CA TRP A 122 -14.32 3.23 0.09
C TRP A 122 -14.98 2.58 -1.13
N ARG A 123 -15.36 3.35 -2.16
CA ARG A 123 -15.93 2.74 -3.39
C ARG A 123 -14.97 1.78 -4.08
N LYS A 124 -13.66 2.03 -4.03
CA LYS A 124 -12.66 1.14 -4.62
C LYS A 124 -12.54 -0.16 -3.83
N GLU A 125 -12.47 -0.08 -2.50
CA GLU A 125 -12.32 -1.26 -1.64
C GLU A 125 -13.49 -2.24 -1.77
N PHE A 126 -14.70 -1.77 -2.03
CA PHE A 126 -15.89 -2.63 -2.13
C PHE A 126 -16.16 -3.18 -3.54
N LEU A 127 -15.20 -3.09 -4.46
CA LEU A 127 -15.32 -3.71 -5.77
C LEU A 127 -15.14 -5.22 -5.67
N VAL A 128 -16.12 -5.98 -6.16
CA VAL A 128 -16.10 -7.46 -6.17
C VAL A 128 -14.84 -8.03 -6.82
N ARG A 129 -14.26 -7.34 -7.81
CA ARG A 129 -13.01 -7.76 -8.45
C ARG A 129 -11.83 -7.91 -7.48
N ILE A 130 -11.81 -7.16 -6.38
CA ILE A 130 -10.75 -7.26 -5.36
C ILE A 130 -10.74 -8.65 -4.72
N LEU A 131 -11.91 -9.28 -4.55
CA LEU A 131 -12.02 -10.65 -4.01
C LEU A 131 -11.28 -11.68 -4.88
N ARG A 132 -11.04 -11.39 -6.17
CA ARG A 132 -10.33 -12.26 -7.11
C ARG A 132 -8.80 -12.14 -7.03
N LEU A 133 -8.27 -11.30 -6.12
CA LEU A 133 -6.83 -11.01 -6.00
C LEU A 133 -6.26 -10.46 -7.32
N ASP A 134 -7.06 -9.70 -8.06
CA ASP A 134 -6.64 -9.05 -9.30
C ASP A 134 -6.19 -7.61 -9.04
N HIS A 135 -5.01 -7.28 -9.58
CA HIS A 135 -4.43 -5.94 -9.53
C HIS A 135 -4.06 -5.48 -10.94
N GLU A 136 -4.31 -4.21 -11.24
CA GLU A 136 -4.14 -3.65 -12.57
C GLU A 136 -2.66 -3.50 -12.97
N LEU A 137 -1.76 -3.41 -11.98
CA LEU A 137 -0.32 -3.25 -12.21
C LEU A 137 0.47 -4.33 -11.48
N PRO A 138 0.60 -5.54 -12.08
CA PRO A 138 1.34 -6.65 -11.49
C PRO A 138 2.80 -6.33 -11.12
N GLU A 139 3.42 -5.33 -11.76
CA GLU A 139 4.78 -4.87 -11.44
C GLU A 139 4.91 -4.34 -10.00
N ASP A 140 3.83 -3.87 -9.39
CA ASP A 140 3.85 -3.39 -8.01
C ASP A 140 4.23 -4.50 -7.01
N PHE A 141 3.98 -5.77 -7.35
CA PHE A 141 4.38 -6.89 -6.51
C PHE A 141 5.90 -7.10 -6.44
N LEU A 142 6.64 -6.49 -7.36
CA LEU A 142 8.07 -6.68 -7.55
C LEU A 142 8.89 -5.43 -7.23
N THR A 143 8.26 -4.40 -6.65
CA THR A 143 8.91 -3.11 -6.44
C THR A 143 8.83 -2.67 -5.00
N CYS A 144 9.87 -1.97 -4.56
CA CYS A 144 9.85 -1.27 -3.29
C CYS A 144 9.09 0.04 -3.47
N GLN A 145 8.20 0.38 -2.54
CA GLN A 145 7.46 1.65 -2.54
C GLN A 145 8.40 2.86 -2.61
N TRP A 146 9.60 2.75 -2.04
CA TRP A 146 10.54 3.86 -1.88
C TRP A 146 11.62 3.92 -2.97
N GLN A 147 11.56 3.04 -3.97
CA GLN A 147 12.53 3.04 -5.06
C GLN A 147 12.26 4.18 -6.05
N LYS A 148 13.33 4.82 -6.54
CA LYS A 148 13.23 5.96 -7.47
C LYS A 148 13.28 5.55 -8.93
N GLN A 149 14.04 4.49 -9.23
CA GLN A 149 14.29 4.05 -10.60
C GLN A 149 13.29 2.95 -11.00
N PRO A 150 12.88 2.90 -12.28
CA PRO A 150 12.13 1.77 -12.81
C PRO A 150 13.03 0.52 -12.87
N GLY A 151 12.42 -0.66 -12.81
CA GLY A 151 13.11 -1.95 -12.83
C GLY A 151 13.40 -2.53 -11.45
N VAL A 152 14.20 -3.60 -11.41
CA VAL A 152 14.56 -4.28 -10.15
C VAL A 152 15.62 -3.52 -9.37
N SER A 153 15.30 -3.13 -8.14
CA SER A 153 16.27 -2.62 -7.17
C SER A 153 17.07 -3.77 -6.56
N ILE A 154 18.40 -3.77 -6.77
CA ILE A 154 19.30 -4.78 -6.17
C ILE A 154 19.25 -4.72 -4.63
N ALA A 155 19.18 -3.52 -4.04
CA ALA A 155 19.04 -3.37 -2.60
C ALA A 155 17.75 -4.02 -2.07
N PHE A 156 16.63 -3.85 -2.79
CA PHE A 156 15.38 -4.51 -2.43
C PHE A 156 15.46 -6.03 -2.61
N LEU A 157 16.14 -6.51 -3.65
CA LEU A 157 16.37 -7.94 -3.85
C LEU A 157 17.20 -8.56 -2.72
N VAL A 158 18.27 -7.90 -2.30
CA VAL A 158 19.08 -8.33 -1.14
C VAL A 158 18.21 -8.38 0.12
N TYR A 159 17.37 -7.36 0.34
CA TYR A 159 16.40 -7.38 1.45
C TYR A 159 15.45 -8.57 1.37
N ARG A 160 14.87 -8.88 0.19
CA ARG A 160 13.95 -10.03 0.03
C ARG A 160 14.63 -11.35 0.37
N TRP A 161 15.86 -11.57 -0.11
CA TRP A 161 16.61 -12.79 0.22
C TRP A 161 17.03 -12.83 1.69
N ALA A 162 17.44 -11.71 2.28
CA ALA A 162 17.75 -11.64 3.70
C ALA A 162 16.54 -12.00 4.56
N LEU A 163 15.36 -11.46 4.23
CA LEU A 163 14.10 -11.77 4.90
C LEU A 163 13.72 -13.26 4.76
N ALA A 164 13.83 -13.81 3.54
CA ALA A 164 13.55 -15.21 3.27
C ALA A 164 14.49 -16.16 4.03
N LEU A 165 15.80 -15.88 4.00
CA LEU A 165 16.81 -16.67 4.71
C LEU A 165 16.62 -16.58 6.23
N PHE A 166 16.24 -15.41 6.76
CA PHE A 166 15.95 -15.25 8.17
C PHE A 166 14.77 -16.12 8.61
N PHE A 167 13.63 -16.03 7.92
CA PHE A 167 12.45 -16.83 8.24
C PHE A 167 12.73 -18.33 8.06
N MET A 168 13.43 -18.73 6.99
CA MET A 168 13.85 -20.13 6.77
C MET A 168 14.74 -20.64 7.91
N SER A 169 15.75 -19.88 8.31
CA SER A 169 16.67 -20.28 9.38
C SER A 169 15.94 -20.40 10.72
N ALA A 170 15.10 -19.42 11.05
CA ALA A 170 14.33 -19.45 12.29
C ALA A 170 13.25 -20.55 12.28
N LEU A 171 12.66 -20.86 11.12
CA LEU A 171 11.76 -22.00 10.95
C LEU A 171 12.49 -23.32 11.25
N ILE A 172 13.67 -23.52 10.66
CA ILE A 172 14.50 -24.70 10.92
C ILE A 172 14.85 -24.80 12.40
N CYS A 173 15.37 -23.72 13.01
CA CYS A 173 15.69 -23.67 14.43
C CYS A 173 14.49 -23.98 15.33
N SER A 174 13.29 -23.50 14.95
CA SER A 174 12.04 -23.75 15.68
C SER A 174 11.60 -25.22 15.55
N VAL A 175 11.71 -25.82 14.36
CA VAL A 175 11.37 -27.23 14.12
C VAL A 175 12.29 -28.16 14.90
N VAL A 176 13.61 -27.91 14.89
CA VAL A 176 14.57 -28.78 15.58
C VAL A 176 14.66 -28.52 17.10
N ASP A 177 13.84 -27.61 17.64
CA ASP A 177 13.90 -27.14 19.04
C ASP A 177 15.35 -26.73 19.44
N ALA A 178 16.06 -26.03 18.54
CA ALA A 178 17.47 -25.68 18.71
C ALA A 178 17.70 -24.94 20.03
N GLY A 179 18.63 -25.44 20.85
CA GLY A 179 19.02 -24.82 22.12
C GLY A 179 18.12 -25.14 23.33
N ARG A 180 17.14 -26.05 23.21
CA ARG A 180 16.35 -26.53 24.36
C ARG A 180 16.88 -27.88 24.87
N ASN A 181 17.25 -27.94 26.15
CA ASN A 181 17.74 -29.17 26.78
C ASN A 181 16.65 -30.25 26.76
N VAL A 182 16.93 -31.35 26.09
CA VAL A 182 16.03 -32.50 25.93
C VAL A 182 16.05 -33.32 27.22
N THR A 183 15.06 -33.11 28.09
CA THR A 183 14.97 -33.82 29.38
C THR A 183 13.82 -34.82 29.46
N SER A 184 12.92 -34.89 28.47
CA SER A 184 11.78 -35.82 28.51
C SER A 184 12.04 -37.12 27.71
N LYS A 185 11.65 -38.25 28.31
CA LYS A 185 11.72 -39.64 27.79
C LYS A 185 10.78 -39.95 26.62
N ASP A 186 10.13 -38.95 26.03
CA ASP A 186 9.30 -39.17 24.85
C ASP A 186 10.19 -39.50 23.65
N SER A 187 9.74 -40.45 22.83
CA SER A 187 10.39 -40.77 21.55
C SER A 187 10.54 -39.47 20.75
N GLN A 188 11.80 -39.05 20.54
CA GLN A 188 12.16 -37.74 19.95
C GLN A 188 11.30 -37.40 18.71
N GLY A 189 10.95 -38.39 17.89
CA GLY A 189 10.07 -38.22 16.72
C GLY A 189 8.68 -37.67 17.01
N VAL A 190 8.03 -38.07 18.11
CA VAL A 190 6.67 -37.59 18.45
C VAL A 190 6.70 -36.12 18.83
N ARG A 191 7.77 -35.65 19.50
CA ARG A 191 7.94 -34.25 19.91
C ARG A 191 8.04 -33.30 18.71
N TYR A 192 8.75 -33.68 17.66
CA TYR A 192 8.87 -32.86 16.45
C TYR A 192 7.53 -32.76 15.70
N LEU A 193 6.72 -33.81 15.70
CA LEU A 193 5.37 -33.77 15.13
C LEU A 193 4.44 -32.81 15.89
N LYS A 194 4.63 -32.67 17.21
CA LYS A 194 3.94 -31.64 18.03
C LYS A 194 4.37 -30.21 17.67
N TRP A 195 5.33 -29.98 16.78
CA TRP A 195 5.55 -28.64 16.23
C TRP A 195 4.38 -28.21 15.33
N LEU A 196 3.81 -29.14 14.55
CA LEU A 196 2.76 -28.87 13.57
C LEU A 196 1.39 -28.53 14.19
N ILE A 197 1.21 -28.68 15.51
CA ILE A 197 -0.09 -28.46 16.13
C ILE A 197 -0.30 -27.00 16.57
N TYR A 198 0.75 -26.18 16.61
CA TYR A 198 0.67 -24.81 17.14
C TYR A 198 0.45 -23.77 16.03
N LEU A 199 -0.51 -22.85 16.25
CA LEU A 199 -0.81 -21.72 15.38
C LEU A 199 0.40 -20.84 15.10
N THR A 200 1.24 -20.58 16.10
CA THR A 200 2.48 -19.83 15.94
C THR A 200 3.35 -20.42 14.84
N ASN A 201 3.44 -21.74 14.76
CA ASN A 201 4.25 -22.47 13.81
C ASN A 201 3.63 -22.46 12.41
N TRP A 202 2.29 -22.57 12.32
CA TRP A 202 1.57 -22.35 11.07
C TRP A 202 1.78 -20.93 10.53
N GLY A 203 1.64 -19.92 11.38
CA GLY A 203 1.91 -18.52 11.04
C GLY A 203 3.34 -18.30 10.55
N TYR A 204 4.32 -18.87 11.25
CA TYR A 204 5.73 -18.79 10.86
C TYR A 204 6.00 -19.46 9.49
N THR A 205 5.33 -20.58 9.22
CA THR A 205 5.38 -21.26 7.92
C THR A 205 4.86 -20.34 6.81
N VAL A 206 3.72 -19.68 7.03
CA VAL A 206 3.15 -18.75 6.05
C VAL A 206 4.07 -17.55 5.80
N CYS A 207 4.66 -16.96 6.85
CA CYS A 207 5.68 -15.90 6.70
C CYS A 207 6.87 -16.38 5.86
N THR A 208 7.34 -17.61 6.11
CA THR A 208 8.48 -18.20 5.39
C THR A 208 8.15 -18.41 3.90
N LEU A 209 7.00 -19.03 3.60
CA LEU A 209 6.54 -19.26 2.23
C LEU A 209 6.34 -17.95 1.47
N GLN A 210 5.75 -16.94 2.13
CA GLN A 210 5.58 -15.60 1.59
C GLN A 210 6.92 -14.96 1.22
N ALA A 211 7.87 -14.94 2.17
CA ALA A 211 9.14 -14.24 1.98
C ALA A 211 9.98 -14.91 0.90
N PHE A 212 10.00 -16.25 0.88
CA PHE A 212 10.68 -17.02 -0.16
C PHE A 212 10.07 -16.79 -1.53
N LEU A 213 8.73 -16.86 -1.66
CA LEU A 213 8.04 -16.59 -2.92
C LEU A 213 8.32 -15.16 -3.42
N ALA A 214 8.32 -14.17 -2.52
CA ALA A 214 8.66 -12.79 -2.88
C ALA A 214 10.07 -12.67 -3.47
N ALA A 215 11.06 -13.32 -2.83
CA ALA A 215 12.44 -13.34 -3.30
C ALA A 215 12.57 -14.01 -4.67
N CYS A 216 11.95 -15.18 -4.86
CA CYS A 216 11.96 -15.90 -6.13
C CYS A 216 11.32 -15.08 -7.26
N LEU A 217 10.18 -14.44 -7.01
CA LEU A 217 9.49 -13.63 -8.02
C LEU A 217 10.31 -12.42 -8.45
N LEU A 218 11.00 -11.77 -7.50
CA LEU A 218 11.86 -10.63 -7.79
C LEU A 218 13.14 -11.05 -8.52
N THR A 219 13.76 -12.19 -8.14
CA THR A 219 14.88 -12.78 -8.89
C THR A 219 14.47 -13.14 -10.32
N ARG A 220 13.30 -13.76 -10.52
CA ARG A 220 12.81 -14.08 -11.85
C ARG A 220 12.66 -12.82 -12.72
N ARG A 221 12.15 -11.72 -12.14
CA ARG A 221 12.07 -10.44 -12.83
C ARG A 221 13.44 -9.88 -13.20
N LEU A 222 14.42 -9.98 -12.29
CA LEU A 222 15.79 -9.53 -12.58
C LEU A 222 16.39 -10.31 -13.75
N VAL A 223 16.24 -11.63 -13.76
CA VAL A 223 16.72 -12.49 -14.87
C VAL A 223 16.06 -12.07 -16.17
N GLN A 224 14.74 -11.89 -16.18
CA GLN A 224 13.98 -11.44 -17.36
C GLN A 224 14.45 -10.08 -17.88
N GLU A 225 14.68 -9.10 -17.00
CA GLU A 225 15.19 -7.78 -17.39
C GLU A 225 16.58 -7.88 -18.03
N ARG A 226 17.47 -8.73 -17.47
CA ARG A 226 18.83 -8.92 -18.01
C ARG A 226 18.84 -9.67 -19.33
N THR A 227 17.99 -10.69 -19.49
CA THR A 227 17.88 -11.46 -20.74
C THR A 227 17.20 -10.66 -21.85
N ALA A 228 16.20 -9.84 -21.53
CA ALA A 228 15.53 -8.98 -22.50
C ALA A 228 16.45 -7.85 -23.00
N VAL A 229 17.32 -7.30 -22.15
CA VAL A 229 18.36 -6.35 -22.60
C VAL A 229 19.37 -7.03 -23.53
N ALA A 230 19.63 -8.33 -23.33
CA ALA A 230 20.52 -9.11 -24.20
C ALA A 230 19.85 -9.57 -25.52
N SER A 231 18.52 -9.51 -25.62
CA SER A 231 17.75 -9.92 -26.80
C SER A 231 16.89 -8.75 -27.28
N SER A 232 17.36 -8.03 -28.30
CA SER A 232 16.74 -6.80 -28.83
C SER A 232 15.28 -6.91 -29.33
N ASP A 233 14.64 -8.08 -29.24
CA ASP A 233 13.33 -8.39 -29.83
C ASP A 233 12.26 -8.86 -28.82
N ALA A 234 12.43 -8.63 -27.52
CA ALA A 234 11.43 -9.05 -26.54
C ALA A 234 10.13 -8.22 -26.65
N ALA A 235 9.10 -8.80 -27.28
CA ALA A 235 7.75 -8.24 -27.33
C ALA A 235 7.22 -7.96 -25.91
N PRO A 236 6.53 -6.82 -25.68
CA PRO A 236 6.02 -6.47 -24.36
C PRO A 236 4.97 -7.49 -23.92
N SER A 237 5.31 -8.29 -22.90
CA SER A 237 4.38 -9.23 -22.30
C SER A 237 3.19 -8.47 -21.73
N SER A 238 1.99 -8.82 -22.17
CA SER A 238 0.73 -8.30 -21.62
C SER A 238 0.73 -8.39 -20.08
N PRO A 239 0.46 -7.29 -19.34
CA PRO A 239 0.56 -7.23 -17.88
C PRO A 239 -0.66 -7.92 -17.23
N THR A 240 -0.77 -9.23 -17.39
CA THR A 240 -1.82 -10.01 -16.74
C THR A 240 -1.37 -10.50 -15.38
N MET A 241 -2.29 -10.51 -14.42
CA MET A 241 -2.02 -10.97 -13.06
C MET A 241 -1.72 -12.48 -13.07
N SER A 242 -0.46 -12.85 -12.88
CA SER A 242 -0.05 -14.26 -12.82
C SER A 242 -0.56 -14.94 -11.55
N ARG A 243 -0.76 -16.27 -11.59
CA ARG A 243 -1.19 -17.05 -10.41
C ARG A 243 -0.22 -16.86 -9.22
N SER A 244 1.08 -16.81 -9.49
CA SER A 244 2.09 -16.63 -8.45
C SER A 244 1.97 -15.30 -7.70
N TYR A 245 1.58 -14.22 -8.39
CA TYR A 245 1.32 -12.93 -7.74
C TYR A 245 0.07 -12.97 -6.86
N ARG A 246 -0.99 -13.65 -7.30
CA ARG A 246 -2.20 -13.83 -6.48
C ARG A 246 -1.89 -14.64 -5.21
N VAL A 247 -1.13 -15.72 -5.35
CA VAL A 247 -0.70 -16.56 -4.21
C VAL A 247 0.20 -15.75 -3.27
N TYR A 248 1.18 -15.02 -3.80
CA TYR A 248 2.03 -14.15 -2.99
C TYR A 248 1.22 -13.12 -2.21
N TRP A 249 0.25 -12.48 -2.86
CA TRP A 249 -0.61 -11.50 -2.21
C TRP A 249 -1.43 -12.12 -1.08
N ALA A 250 -2.01 -13.29 -1.32
CA ALA A 250 -2.79 -14.01 -0.32
C ALA A 250 -1.92 -14.42 0.89
N LEU A 251 -0.76 -15.00 0.63
CA LEU A 251 0.20 -15.38 1.68
C LEU A 251 0.67 -14.16 2.47
N HIS A 252 0.95 -13.04 1.81
CA HIS A 252 1.34 -11.80 2.47
C HIS A 252 0.23 -11.24 3.37
N THR A 253 -1.01 -11.25 2.92
CA THR A 253 -2.15 -10.84 3.74
C THR A 253 -2.31 -11.73 4.98
N ILE A 254 -2.23 -13.05 4.83
CA ILE A 254 -2.30 -13.99 5.97
C ILE A 254 -1.11 -13.81 6.90
N ALA A 255 0.12 -13.74 6.36
CA ALA A 255 1.36 -13.61 7.12
C ALA A 255 1.35 -12.39 8.05
N ILE A 256 0.97 -11.21 7.54
CA ILE A 256 0.93 -9.98 8.35
C ILE A 256 -0.04 -10.14 9.52
N ILE A 257 -1.27 -10.54 9.22
CA ILE A 257 -2.34 -10.58 10.23
C ILE A 257 -2.05 -11.64 11.28
N VAL A 258 -1.59 -12.83 10.87
CA VAL A 258 -1.24 -13.89 11.80
C VAL A 258 0.00 -13.53 12.62
N ALA A 259 1.03 -12.89 12.03
CA ALA A 259 2.20 -12.45 12.78
C ALA A 259 1.84 -11.45 13.88
N PHE A 260 1.03 -10.42 13.57
CA PHE A 260 0.56 -9.47 14.58
C PHE A 260 -0.32 -10.14 15.64
N GLY A 261 -1.25 -11.00 15.22
CA GLY A 261 -2.14 -11.72 16.12
C GLY A 261 -1.37 -12.61 17.09
N VAL A 262 -0.44 -13.42 16.59
CA VAL A 262 0.41 -14.31 17.40
C VAL A 262 1.23 -13.52 18.41
N SER A 263 1.89 -12.45 18.01
CA SER A 263 2.71 -11.66 18.93
C SER A 263 1.87 -11.06 20.05
N ILE A 264 0.77 -10.38 19.70
CA ILE A 264 -0.07 -9.71 20.70
C ILE A 264 -0.72 -10.73 21.64
N ILE A 265 -1.34 -11.80 21.11
CA ILE A 265 -1.96 -12.84 21.93
C ILE A 265 -0.90 -13.50 22.83
N TYR A 266 0.29 -13.80 22.31
CA TYR A 266 1.34 -14.40 23.11
C TYR A 266 1.74 -13.52 24.29
N TRP A 267 2.17 -12.29 24.03
CA TRP A 267 2.68 -11.40 25.09
C TRP A 267 1.60 -10.95 26.08
N VAL A 268 0.34 -10.84 25.65
CA VAL A 268 -0.76 -10.38 26.50
C VAL A 268 -1.40 -11.52 27.29
N THR A 269 -1.49 -12.73 26.71
CA THR A 269 -2.35 -13.80 27.27
C THR A 269 -1.64 -15.12 27.58
N ILE A 270 -0.49 -15.40 26.95
CA ILE A 270 0.19 -16.70 27.07
C ILE A 270 1.52 -16.60 27.83
N TYR A 271 2.25 -15.49 27.67
CA TYR A 271 3.55 -15.31 28.29
C TYR A 271 3.42 -15.33 29.81
N ASN A 272 4.10 -16.29 30.44
CA ASN A 272 4.29 -16.34 31.88
C ASN A 272 5.81 -16.43 32.15
N PRO A 273 6.43 -15.46 32.86
CA PRO A 273 7.86 -15.49 33.16
C PRO A 273 8.30 -16.71 33.99
N GLU A 274 7.39 -17.37 34.71
CA GLU A 274 7.67 -18.57 35.50
C GLU A 274 7.88 -19.82 34.62
N VAL A 275 7.30 -19.85 33.42
CA VAL A 275 7.27 -21.02 32.53
C VAL A 275 8.00 -20.75 31.21
N ASN A 276 7.90 -19.53 30.70
CA ASN A 276 8.38 -19.13 29.38
C ASN A 276 9.70 -18.38 29.52
N LYS A 277 10.79 -19.05 29.14
CA LYS A 277 12.08 -18.36 28.97
C LYS A 277 12.03 -17.49 27.72
N VAL A 278 12.41 -16.21 27.87
CA VAL A 278 12.64 -15.30 26.74
C VAL A 278 13.97 -15.64 26.08
N ASP A 279 14.00 -16.80 25.41
CA ASP A 279 15.14 -17.25 24.62
C ASP A 279 15.08 -16.71 23.18
N ALA A 280 16.14 -16.91 22.42
CA ALA A 280 16.22 -16.43 21.04
C ALA A 280 15.07 -16.98 20.17
N VAL A 281 14.74 -18.26 20.30
CA VAL A 281 13.63 -18.89 19.55
C VAL A 281 12.29 -18.27 19.93
N ASN A 282 12.07 -17.97 21.22
CA ASN A 282 10.87 -17.34 21.73
C ASN A 282 10.68 -15.94 21.13
N LEU A 283 11.72 -15.11 21.17
CA LEU A 283 11.69 -13.78 20.55
C LEU A 283 11.48 -13.86 19.04
N LEU A 284 12.12 -14.82 18.37
CA LEU A 284 11.99 -15.02 16.93
C LEU A 284 10.56 -15.29 16.51
N VAL A 285 9.87 -16.21 17.19
CA VAL A 285 8.52 -16.66 16.81
C VAL A 285 7.39 -15.80 17.38
N HIS A 286 7.65 -14.98 18.40
CA HIS A 286 6.62 -14.16 19.07
C HIS A 286 6.84 -12.64 19.01
N ALA A 287 7.96 -12.14 18.49
CA ALA A 287 8.20 -10.70 18.36
C ALA A 287 8.77 -10.32 16.98
N PHE A 288 9.86 -10.97 16.57
CA PHE A 288 10.51 -10.62 15.30
C PHE A 288 9.67 -10.95 14.09
N ASN A 289 8.82 -11.99 14.12
CA ASN A 289 7.84 -12.26 13.07
C ASN A 289 6.98 -11.02 12.75
N SER A 290 6.38 -10.39 13.76
CA SER A 290 5.56 -9.19 13.59
C SER A 290 6.39 -7.99 13.14
N LEU A 291 7.58 -7.78 13.72
CA LEU A 291 8.44 -6.65 13.36
C LEU A 291 8.86 -6.73 11.88
N LEU A 292 9.23 -7.92 11.42
CA LEU A 292 9.65 -8.14 10.04
C LEU A 292 8.49 -8.04 9.05
N MET A 293 7.30 -8.53 9.41
CA MET A 293 6.11 -8.36 8.58
C MET A 293 5.62 -6.90 8.54
N LEU A 294 5.79 -6.14 9.62
CA LEU A 294 5.54 -4.68 9.62
C LEU A 294 6.51 -3.95 8.69
N LEU A 295 7.79 -4.31 8.74
CA LEU A 295 8.80 -3.78 7.84
C LEU A 295 8.48 -4.12 6.38
N ASP A 296 8.06 -5.36 6.10
CA ASP A 296 7.67 -5.74 4.73
C ASP A 296 6.47 -4.93 4.25
N LEU A 297 5.42 -4.80 5.08
CA LEU A 297 4.26 -3.95 4.79
C LEU A 297 4.66 -2.51 4.47
N ALA A 298 5.67 -1.98 5.16
CA ALA A 298 6.18 -0.62 4.95
C ALA A 298 6.96 -0.48 3.62
N LEU A 299 7.57 -1.55 3.12
CA LEU A 299 8.45 -1.52 1.95
C LEU A 299 7.77 -1.93 0.65
N VAL A 300 6.78 -2.84 0.67
CA VAL A 300 6.09 -3.29 -0.54
C VAL A 300 5.29 -2.18 -1.21
N SER A 301 5.16 -2.18 -2.54
CA SER A 301 4.42 -1.12 -3.25
C SER A 301 2.97 -1.48 -3.58
N PHE A 302 2.62 -2.76 -3.65
CA PHE A 302 1.25 -3.22 -3.90
C PHE A 302 0.29 -2.90 -2.73
N PRO A 303 -1.03 -2.78 -2.97
CA PRO A 303 -1.99 -2.42 -1.94
C PRO A 303 -2.30 -3.58 -0.97
N PHE A 304 -2.70 -3.22 0.25
CA PHE A 304 -3.38 -4.12 1.18
C PHE A 304 -4.87 -3.79 1.13
N HIS A 305 -5.75 -4.76 0.89
CA HIS A 305 -7.19 -4.49 0.73
C HIS A 305 -8.01 -4.94 1.93
N LEU A 306 -9.03 -4.15 2.25
CA LEU A 306 -9.95 -4.45 3.35
C LEU A 306 -10.76 -5.71 3.04
N LEU A 307 -11.20 -5.90 1.79
CA LEU A 307 -11.97 -7.08 1.38
C LEU A 307 -11.18 -8.40 1.40
N HIS A 308 -9.85 -8.38 1.48
CA HIS A 308 -9.06 -9.62 1.63
C HIS A 308 -9.12 -10.24 3.01
N ILE A 309 -9.93 -9.69 3.92
CA ILE A 309 -10.15 -10.19 5.28
C ILE A 309 -10.62 -11.65 5.35
N PHE A 310 -11.27 -12.17 4.29
CA PHE A 310 -11.67 -13.57 4.23
C PHE A 310 -10.47 -14.53 4.26
N LEU A 311 -9.29 -14.10 3.81
CA LEU A 311 -8.09 -14.95 3.78
C LEU A 311 -7.58 -15.31 5.18
N PRO A 312 -7.23 -14.34 6.06
CA PRO A 312 -6.82 -14.67 7.42
C PRO A 312 -7.96 -15.30 8.23
N VAL A 313 -9.23 -14.91 8.01
CA VAL A 313 -10.38 -15.56 8.67
C VAL A 313 -10.46 -17.04 8.30
N LEU A 314 -10.39 -17.39 7.01
CA LEU A 314 -10.43 -18.77 6.56
C LEU A 314 -9.25 -19.58 7.13
N PHE A 315 -8.04 -19.02 7.12
CA PHE A 315 -6.87 -19.66 7.71
C PHE A 315 -7.06 -19.96 9.20
N THR A 316 -7.56 -19.00 9.98
CA THR A 316 -7.83 -19.19 11.41
C THR A 316 -8.98 -20.17 11.65
N MET A 317 -10.03 -20.17 10.83
CA MET A 317 -11.12 -21.14 10.93
C MET A 317 -10.63 -22.57 10.67
N ILE A 318 -9.79 -22.77 9.66
CA ILE A 318 -9.15 -24.08 9.40
C ILE A 318 -8.36 -24.53 10.62
N TYR A 319 -7.60 -23.63 11.24
CA TYR A 319 -6.86 -23.95 12.45
C TYR A 319 -7.78 -24.32 13.63
N ILE A 320 -8.86 -23.56 13.87
CA ILE A 320 -9.82 -23.86 14.94
C ILE A 320 -10.44 -25.25 14.72
N ILE A 321 -10.90 -25.55 13.51
CA ILE A 321 -11.44 -26.87 13.15
C ILE A 321 -10.41 -27.97 13.40
N PHE A 322 -9.16 -27.75 12.97
CA PHE A 322 -8.06 -28.65 13.25
C PHE A 322 -7.89 -28.90 14.77
N THR A 323 -7.92 -27.86 15.62
CA THR A 323 -7.76 -28.06 17.07
C THR A 323 -8.90 -28.86 17.71
N VAL A 324 -10.13 -28.73 17.21
CA VAL A 324 -11.28 -29.53 17.67
C VAL A 324 -11.09 -30.98 17.28
N ILE A 325 -10.76 -31.26 16.01
CA ILE A 325 -10.50 -32.62 15.53
C ILE A 325 -9.32 -33.24 16.30
N TYR A 326 -8.26 -32.47 16.51
CA TYR A 326 -7.08 -32.91 17.26
C TYR A 326 -7.42 -33.31 18.69
N TYR A 327 -8.24 -32.51 19.38
CA TYR A 327 -8.75 -32.83 20.70
C TYR A 327 -9.61 -34.10 20.70
N LEU A 328 -10.58 -34.21 19.79
CA LEU A 328 -11.47 -35.38 19.70
C LEU A 328 -10.70 -36.68 19.39
N ALA A 329 -9.54 -36.58 18.73
CA ALA A 329 -8.63 -37.68 18.48
C ALA A 329 -7.72 -38.03 19.67
N GLY A 330 -7.91 -37.40 20.84
CA GLY A 330 -7.08 -37.61 22.03
C GLY A 330 -5.72 -36.89 21.99
N GLY A 331 -5.60 -35.84 21.17
CA GLY A 331 -4.38 -35.06 21.03
C GLY A 331 -3.95 -34.35 22.31
N THR A 332 -2.65 -34.28 22.53
CA THR A 332 -2.02 -33.59 23.67
C THR A 332 -1.01 -32.56 23.21
N ASN A 333 -0.62 -31.63 24.08
CA ASN A 333 0.46 -30.68 23.81
C ASN A 333 1.86 -31.31 24.01
N LYS A 334 2.93 -30.51 23.88
CA LYS A 334 4.32 -30.97 24.10
C LYS A 334 4.63 -31.47 25.51
N ASP A 335 3.82 -31.10 26.50
CA ASP A 335 3.98 -31.50 27.90
C ASP A 335 3.02 -32.65 28.28
N GLY A 336 2.34 -33.25 27.29
CA GLY A 336 1.38 -34.33 27.51
C GLY A 336 0.02 -33.88 28.06
N LYS A 337 -0.24 -32.57 28.19
CA LYS A 337 -1.53 -32.05 28.66
C LYS A 337 -2.56 -32.02 27.53
N ILE A 338 -3.83 -32.20 27.86
CA ILE A 338 -4.95 -32.17 26.89
C ILE A 338 -5.11 -30.77 26.30
N ALA A 339 -5.03 -29.73 27.13
CA ALA A 339 -5.12 -28.35 26.69
C ALA A 339 -3.94 -27.96 25.77
N LEU A 340 -4.26 -27.51 24.55
CA LEU A 340 -3.26 -27.10 23.56
C LEU A 340 -2.58 -25.79 23.95
N TYR A 341 -3.38 -24.84 24.43
CA TYR A 341 -2.95 -23.58 25.03
C TYR A 341 -3.66 -23.38 26.36
N PRO A 342 -3.08 -22.61 27.31
CA PRO A 342 -3.77 -22.27 28.56
C PRO A 342 -5.14 -21.60 28.35
N ILE A 343 -5.31 -20.89 27.22
CA ILE A 343 -6.55 -20.21 26.84
C ILE A 343 -7.46 -21.05 25.93
N LEU A 344 -6.97 -22.15 25.34
CA LEU A 344 -7.70 -22.99 24.41
C LEU A 344 -7.67 -24.44 24.89
N ASP A 345 -8.68 -24.76 25.67
CA ASP A 345 -8.89 -26.04 26.33
C ASP A 345 -10.29 -26.58 26.00
N TRP A 346 -10.34 -27.60 25.14
CA TRP A 346 -11.59 -28.17 24.66
C TRP A 346 -12.27 -29.10 25.68
N GLU A 347 -11.65 -29.40 26.83
CA GLU A 347 -12.38 -29.94 28.00
C GLU A 347 -13.41 -28.93 28.53
N ASN A 348 -13.16 -27.64 28.29
CA ASN A 348 -14.04 -26.54 28.61
C ASN A 348 -14.56 -25.87 27.31
N PRO A 349 -15.46 -26.52 26.55
CA PRO A 349 -15.84 -26.09 25.20
C PRO A 349 -16.49 -24.71 25.17
N LYS A 350 -17.22 -24.33 26.23
CA LYS A 350 -17.80 -22.98 26.37
C LYS A 350 -16.71 -21.90 26.39
N ARG A 351 -15.69 -22.08 27.24
CA ARG A 351 -14.56 -21.14 27.36
C ARG A 351 -13.78 -21.05 26.06
N SER A 352 -13.45 -22.19 25.46
CA SER A 352 -12.71 -22.25 24.19
C SER A 352 -13.47 -21.61 23.05
N SER A 353 -14.78 -21.84 22.95
CA SER A 353 -15.62 -21.19 21.93
C SER A 353 -15.63 -19.67 22.08
N ILE A 354 -15.72 -19.14 23.31
CA ILE A 354 -15.62 -17.70 23.58
C ILE A 354 -14.26 -17.17 23.15
N VAL A 355 -13.17 -17.86 23.49
CA VAL A 355 -11.80 -17.45 23.09
C VAL A 355 -11.65 -17.44 21.57
N CYS A 356 -12.17 -18.44 20.86
CA CYS A 356 -12.17 -18.47 19.40
C CYS A 356 -12.93 -17.27 18.80
N VAL A 357 -14.12 -16.94 19.32
CA VAL A 357 -14.90 -15.79 18.85
C VAL A 357 -14.15 -14.48 19.11
N LEU A 358 -13.58 -14.30 20.30
CA LEU A 358 -12.80 -13.11 20.64
C LEU A 358 -11.55 -12.98 19.77
N ALA A 359 -10.84 -14.09 19.50
CA ALA A 359 -9.69 -14.12 18.62
C ALA A 359 -10.07 -13.75 17.17
N LEU A 360 -11.23 -14.21 16.68
CA LEU A 360 -11.74 -13.81 15.37
C LEU A 360 -12.10 -12.33 15.32
N LEU A 361 -12.80 -11.79 16.31
CA LEU A 361 -13.10 -10.36 16.39
C LEU A 361 -11.83 -9.50 16.46
N PHE A 362 -10.85 -9.95 17.24
CA PHE A 362 -9.54 -9.30 17.32
C PHE A 362 -8.80 -9.34 15.97
N LEU A 363 -8.86 -10.46 15.26
CA LEU A 363 -8.30 -10.57 13.90
C LEU A 363 -8.97 -9.59 12.92
N LEU A 364 -10.29 -9.42 13.00
CA LEU A 364 -11.00 -8.44 12.16
C LEU A 364 -10.52 -7.02 12.45
N PHE A 365 -10.35 -6.69 13.74
CA PHE A 365 -9.81 -5.41 14.17
C PHE A 365 -8.37 -5.21 13.67
N LEU A 366 -7.49 -6.21 13.81
CA LEU A 366 -6.13 -6.15 13.30
C LEU A 366 -6.07 -5.95 11.78
N HIS A 367 -6.96 -6.61 11.03
CA HIS A 367 -7.03 -6.44 9.58
C HIS A 367 -7.41 -5.01 9.19
N LEU A 368 -8.37 -4.41 9.90
CA LEU A 368 -8.75 -3.01 9.71
C LEU A 368 -7.58 -2.06 10.01
N ILE A 369 -6.89 -2.23 11.14
CA ILE A 369 -5.74 -1.40 11.51
C ILE A 369 -4.61 -1.55 10.49
N THR A 370 -4.31 -2.76 10.06
CA THR A 370 -3.28 -3.04 9.04
C THR A 370 -3.62 -2.38 7.70
N TRP A 371 -4.89 -2.42 7.30
CA TRP A 371 -5.36 -1.69 6.12
C TRP A 371 -5.14 -0.18 6.28
N LEU A 372 -5.50 0.41 7.43
CA LEU A 372 -5.25 1.83 7.70
C LEU A 372 -3.75 2.19 7.66
N LEU A 373 -2.88 1.33 8.20
CA LEU A 373 -1.42 1.49 8.10
C LEU A 373 -0.94 1.47 6.65
N SER A 374 -1.53 0.62 5.80
CA SER A 374 -1.21 0.59 4.36
C SER A 374 -1.63 1.89 3.65
N LEU A 375 -2.77 2.48 4.04
CA LEU A 375 -3.18 3.79 3.51
C LEU A 375 -2.23 4.90 3.97
N LEU A 376 -1.80 4.85 5.23
CA LEU A 376 -0.81 5.78 5.78
C LEU A 376 0.52 5.68 5.02
N ARG A 377 0.97 4.47 4.67
CA ARG A 377 2.16 4.25 3.84
C ARG A 377 2.03 4.95 2.49
N PHE A 378 0.92 4.78 1.78
CA PHE A 378 0.70 5.44 0.49
C PHE A 378 0.63 6.95 0.61
N TRP A 379 -0.06 7.46 1.63
CA TRP A 379 -0.13 8.88 1.92
C TRP A 379 1.28 9.46 2.19
N ALA A 380 2.07 8.80 3.03
CA ALA A 380 3.43 9.21 3.37
C ALA A 380 4.33 9.26 2.13
N HIS A 381 4.26 8.23 1.27
CA HIS A 381 5.01 8.20 0.02
C HIS A 381 4.68 9.40 -0.89
N GLN A 382 3.40 9.76 -1.02
CA GLN A 382 2.99 10.91 -1.85
C GLN A 382 3.48 12.25 -1.29
N HIS A 383 3.36 12.47 0.01
CA HIS A 383 3.76 13.73 0.64
C HIS A 383 5.28 13.90 0.69
N LEU A 384 6.02 12.85 1.04
CA LEU A 384 7.48 12.88 1.05
C LEU A 384 8.07 13.00 -0.36
N GLY A 385 7.37 12.48 -1.38
CA GLY A 385 7.74 12.65 -2.79
C GLY A 385 7.59 14.11 -3.25
N LYS A 386 6.46 14.75 -2.93
CA LYS A 386 6.18 16.15 -3.30
C LYS A 386 7.15 17.15 -2.68
N ASN A 387 7.46 17.01 -1.39
CA ASN A 387 8.41 17.89 -0.72
C ASN A 387 9.80 17.80 -1.35
N LYS A 388 10.22 16.61 -1.82
CA LYS A 388 11.51 16.44 -2.51
C LYS A 388 11.53 17.06 -3.90
N SER A 389 10.43 17.01 -4.66
CA SER A 389 10.35 17.71 -5.95
C SER A 389 10.35 19.22 -5.76
N GLU A 390 9.61 19.74 -4.77
CA GLU A 390 9.58 21.17 -4.46
C GLU A 390 10.95 21.68 -4.00
N LEU A 391 11.65 20.95 -3.12
CA LEU A 391 13.02 21.27 -2.71
C LEU A 391 14.01 21.27 -3.89
N LYS A 392 13.87 20.34 -4.84
CA LYS A 392 14.71 20.32 -6.05
C LYS A 392 14.42 21.51 -6.96
N VAL A 393 13.16 21.90 -7.12
CA VAL A 393 12.77 23.08 -7.91
C VAL A 393 13.29 24.35 -7.25
N VAL A 394 13.17 24.49 -5.92
CA VAL A 394 13.70 25.63 -5.17
C VAL A 394 15.23 25.68 -5.26
N SER A 395 15.93 24.56 -5.07
CA SER A 395 17.40 24.48 -5.19
C SER A 395 17.90 24.78 -6.60
N ALA A 396 17.20 24.30 -7.63
CA ALA A 396 17.52 24.61 -9.03
C ALA A 396 17.21 26.08 -9.38
N ALA A 397 16.15 26.66 -8.81
CA ALA A 397 15.78 28.06 -9.00
C ALA A 397 16.68 29.03 -8.20
N SER A 398 17.25 28.59 -7.08
CA SER A 398 18.12 29.42 -6.24
C SER A 398 19.59 29.45 -6.69
N GLY A 399 19.96 28.68 -7.73
CA GLY A 399 21.31 28.71 -8.31
C GLY A 399 22.45 28.30 -7.34
N ILE A 400 22.12 27.60 -6.25
CA ILE A 400 23.12 27.09 -5.30
C ILE A 400 23.51 25.69 -5.79
N VAL A 401 24.56 25.64 -6.61
CA VAL A 401 25.31 24.42 -6.93
C VAL A 401 26.25 24.08 -5.79
#